data_AF-A0AAR5Q6F2-F1
#
_entry.id   AF-A0AAR5Q6F2-F1
#
_cell.length_a   1.000
_cell.length_b   1.000
_cell.length_c   1.000
_cell.angle_alpha   90.00
_cell.angle_beta   90.00
_cell.angle_gamma   90.00
#
_symmetry.space_group_name_H-M   'P 1'
#
loop_
_entity.id
_entity.type
_entity.pdbx_description
1 polymer ?
#
loop_
_entity_poly.entity_id
_entity_poly.type
_entity_poly.pdbx_seq_one_letter_code
_entity_poly.pdbx_strand_id
1 'polypeptide(L)'
;MSPVEFTEHTLLSPEDRTLQIFNLKSENSGQYMCKLGNAVVAPYFLTVVNISETSMHQVHSPAAPSGPYSKKPEEIAFNLVLDTEWGEWSTCSTCGNVGRKHKMGYCNVYRKALESNNRTKRSAEELEEIFQIFKYGIPCQSHILPPEVRRLPAVQARRNEIMTGFCHVKCPENLVFEVRDKEGKVIERADNSEGIYSLSQKLPPMEPSTERRLQYEAKGKDLVLECPG
;
A
#
# COMPACT_ATOMS: atom_id res chain seq x y z
N MET A 1 2.64 25.16 9.56
CA MET A 1 2.65 24.29 8.37
C MET A 1 3.76 24.78 7.46
N SER A 2 4.80 23.97 7.31
CA SER A 2 5.90 24.28 6.40
C SER A 2 5.55 23.79 5.00
N PRO A 3 5.98 24.48 3.93
CA PRO A 3 5.91 23.95 2.57
C PRO A 3 6.63 22.60 2.48
N VAL A 4 6.17 21.73 1.59
CA VAL A 4 6.89 20.50 1.26
C VAL A 4 8.21 20.89 0.59
N GLU A 5 9.33 20.35 1.06
CA GLU A 5 10.62 20.54 0.40
C GLU A 5 10.71 19.66 -0.84
N PHE A 6 10.85 20.29 -2.00
CA PHE A 6 11.04 19.58 -3.26
C PHE A 6 12.50 19.15 -3.40
N THR A 7 12.69 17.89 -3.74
CA THR A 7 14.01 17.26 -3.91
C THR A 7 13.99 16.40 -5.16
N GLU A 8 15.11 15.77 -5.51
CA GLU A 8 15.19 14.74 -6.56
C GLU A 8 14.25 13.53 -6.32
N HIS A 9 13.74 13.38 -5.09
CA HIS A 9 12.81 12.33 -4.70
C HIS A 9 11.43 12.86 -4.29
N THR A 10 11.18 14.16 -4.39
CA THR A 10 9.88 14.76 -4.06
C THR A 10 9.50 15.72 -5.17
N LEU A 11 8.67 15.25 -6.11
CA LEU A 11 8.27 15.98 -7.30
C LEU A 11 6.80 16.39 -7.21
N LEU A 12 6.49 17.63 -7.54
CA LEU A 12 5.12 18.07 -7.76
C LEU A 12 4.89 18.15 -9.27
N SER A 13 3.95 17.37 -9.79
CA SER A 13 3.42 17.59 -11.14
C SER A 13 2.33 18.66 -11.05
N PRO A 14 2.58 19.90 -11.52
CA PRO A 14 1.59 20.97 -11.41
C PRO A 14 0.43 20.75 -12.38
N GLU A 15 0.70 20.08 -13.51
CA GLU A 15 -0.27 19.76 -14.56
C GLU A 15 -1.26 18.70 -14.06
N ASP A 16 -0.74 17.63 -13.44
CA ASP A 16 -1.55 16.53 -12.93
C ASP A 16 -2.02 16.75 -11.48
N ARG A 17 -1.58 17.86 -10.85
CA ARG A 17 -1.86 18.21 -9.44
C ARG A 17 -1.49 17.08 -8.47
N THR A 18 -0.41 16.37 -8.76
CA THR A 18 0.06 15.23 -7.96
C THR A 18 1.38 15.51 -7.27
N LEU A 19 1.48 15.16 -5.99
CA LEU A 19 2.76 15.03 -5.29
C LEU A 19 3.27 13.59 -5.40
N GLN A 20 4.45 13.42 -5.98
CA GLN A 20 5.15 12.17 -6.12
C GLN A 20 6.33 12.14 -5.14
N ILE A 21 6.39 11.11 -4.30
CA ILE A 21 7.50 10.90 -3.35
C ILE A 21 8.15 9.56 -3.64
N PHE A 22 9.38 9.60 -4.14
CA PHE A 22 10.23 8.46 -4.42
C PHE A 22 11.05 8.10 -3.17
N ASN A 23 11.43 6.83 -3.04
CA ASN A 23 12.31 6.34 -1.98
C ASN A 23 11.85 6.78 -0.56
N LEU A 24 10.57 6.53 -0.25
CA LEU A 24 9.95 6.88 1.01
C LEU A 24 10.79 6.47 2.22
N LYS A 25 11.02 7.42 3.12
CA LYS A 25 11.67 7.21 4.41
C LYS A 25 10.73 7.54 5.56
N SER A 26 11.10 7.11 6.76
CA SER A 26 10.33 7.40 7.98
C SER A 26 10.04 8.88 8.16
N GLU A 27 10.97 9.75 7.76
CA GLU A 27 10.87 11.21 7.88
C GLU A 27 9.79 11.81 6.96
N ASN A 28 9.33 11.07 5.95
CA ASN A 28 8.22 11.47 5.09
C ASN A 28 6.85 11.14 5.72
N SER A 29 6.80 10.54 6.91
CA SER A 29 5.53 10.34 7.61
C SER A 29 4.97 11.67 8.09
N GLY A 30 3.68 11.89 7.89
CA GLY A 30 3.00 13.09 8.37
C GLY A 30 1.70 13.38 7.64
N GLN A 31 1.22 14.60 7.86
CA GLN A 31 0.00 15.12 7.24
C GLN A 31 0.36 16.02 6.05
N TYR A 32 -0.11 15.65 4.86
CA TYR A 32 0.05 16.40 3.63
C TYR A 32 -1.27 17.08 3.28
N MET A 33 -1.23 18.32 2.79
CA MET A 33 -2.44 19.08 2.53
C MET A 33 -2.36 19.80 1.19
N CYS A 34 -3.40 19.60 0.38
CA CYS A 34 -3.56 20.32 -0.87
C CYS A 34 -4.12 21.72 -0.59
N LYS A 35 -3.41 22.73 -1.08
CA LYS A 35 -3.83 24.13 -1.01
C LYS A 35 -4.00 24.68 -2.42
N LEU A 36 -5.17 25.27 -2.68
CA LEU A 36 -5.45 26.03 -3.89
C LEU A 36 -5.75 27.48 -3.48
N GLY A 37 -4.76 28.37 -3.66
CA GLY A 37 -4.81 29.71 -3.10
C GLY A 37 -4.90 29.66 -1.55
N ASN A 38 -5.95 30.28 -1.00
CA ASN A 38 -6.25 30.24 0.44
C ASN A 38 -7.14 29.06 0.85
N ALA A 39 -7.67 28.30 -0.10
CA ALA A 39 -8.53 27.16 0.19
C ALA A 39 -7.68 25.92 0.47
N VAL A 40 -8.01 25.23 1.57
CA VAL A 40 -7.45 23.95 1.96
C VAL A 40 -8.46 22.87 1.61
N VAL A 41 -8.09 21.93 0.74
CA VAL A 41 -9.09 21.07 0.08
C VAL A 41 -9.15 19.67 0.70
N ALA A 42 -8.03 19.07 1.11
CA ALA A 42 -8.04 17.76 1.76
C ALA A 42 -6.71 17.46 2.52
N PRO A 43 -6.77 16.85 3.72
CA PRO A 43 -5.61 16.28 4.38
C PRO A 43 -5.40 14.80 4.00
N TYR A 44 -4.17 14.48 3.62
CA TYR A 44 -3.64 13.13 3.45
C TYR A 44 -2.80 12.75 4.66
N PHE A 45 -3.02 11.57 5.23
CA PHE A 45 -2.23 11.05 6.34
C PHE A 45 -1.32 9.94 5.83
N LEU A 46 -0.01 10.23 5.73
CA LEU A 46 1.00 9.28 5.27
C LEU A 46 1.73 8.70 6.48
N THR A 47 1.77 7.37 6.57
CA THR A 47 2.62 6.67 7.53
C THR A 47 3.57 5.77 6.76
N VAL A 48 4.86 6.07 6.82
CA VAL A 48 5.90 5.21 6.26
C VAL A 48 6.33 4.23 7.34
N VAL A 49 6.06 2.96 7.10
CA VAL A 49 6.49 1.88 7.99
C VAL A 49 7.79 1.30 7.46
N ASN A 50 8.85 1.34 8.25
CA ASN A 50 10.08 0.64 7.91
C ASN A 50 9.92 -0.85 8.23
N ILE A 51 9.79 -1.64 7.18
CA ILE A 51 9.63 -3.09 7.28
C ILE A 51 10.96 -3.71 6.85
N SER A 52 11.82 -4.04 7.81
CA SER A 52 12.89 -4.99 7.54
C SER A 52 12.27 -6.39 7.41
N GLU A 53 12.84 -7.26 6.55
CA GLU A 53 12.40 -8.65 6.44
C GLU A 53 12.45 -9.40 7.79
N THR A 54 13.29 -8.93 8.71
CA THR A 54 13.44 -9.44 10.08
C THR A 54 12.37 -8.97 11.06
N SER A 55 11.55 -7.96 10.72
CA SER A 55 10.51 -7.43 11.61
C SER A 55 9.12 -8.04 11.36
N MET A 56 8.91 -8.68 10.20
CA MET A 56 7.65 -9.34 9.88
C MET A 56 7.61 -10.78 10.41
N HIS A 57 6.44 -11.18 10.89
CA HIS A 57 6.17 -12.56 11.27
C HIS A 57 5.70 -13.35 10.03
N GLN A 58 6.49 -14.34 9.61
CA GLN A 58 6.11 -15.19 8.50
C GLN A 58 4.95 -16.12 8.90
N VAL A 59 3.92 -16.16 8.07
CA VAL A 59 2.74 -17.02 8.26
C VAL A 59 2.41 -17.80 6.98
N HIS A 60 1.73 -18.91 7.17
CA HIS A 60 1.25 -19.77 6.10
C HIS A 60 -0.21 -19.47 5.79
N SER A 61 -0.62 -19.81 4.57
CA SER A 61 -2.02 -19.72 4.17
C SER A 61 -2.89 -20.68 5.00
N PRO A 62 -4.20 -20.39 5.18
CA PRO A 62 -5.10 -21.29 5.88
C PRO A 62 -5.21 -22.70 5.25
N ALA A 63 -4.86 -22.83 3.97
CA ALA A 63 -4.85 -24.12 3.27
C ALA A 63 -3.58 -24.95 3.53
N ALA A 64 -2.58 -24.39 4.20
CA ALA A 64 -1.34 -25.10 4.50
C ALA A 64 -1.56 -26.16 5.60
N PRO A 65 -0.90 -27.33 5.50
CA PRO A 65 -1.09 -28.44 6.45
C PRO A 65 -0.58 -28.12 7.86
N SER A 66 0.36 -27.18 7.98
CA SER A 66 0.92 -26.74 9.25
C SER A 66 1.10 -25.22 9.26
N GLY A 67 1.04 -24.64 10.46
CA GLY A 67 1.33 -23.23 10.70
C GLY A 67 2.83 -22.89 10.62
N PRO A 68 3.21 -21.68 11.03
CA PRO A 68 2.40 -20.69 11.77
C PRO A 68 1.30 -20.06 10.91
N TYR A 69 0.09 -19.90 11.46
CA TYR A 69 -1.02 -19.20 10.79
C TYR A 69 -1.10 -17.75 11.24
N SER A 70 -1.79 -16.92 10.46
CA SER A 70 -2.08 -15.53 10.81
C SER A 70 -2.79 -15.44 12.15
N LYS A 71 -2.42 -14.46 12.98
CA LYS A 71 -3.13 -14.19 14.22
C LYS A 71 -4.58 -13.79 13.92
N LYS A 72 -5.52 -14.36 14.68
CA LYS A 72 -6.95 -14.02 14.57
C LYS A 72 -7.23 -12.59 15.05
N PRO A 73 -8.37 -11.99 14.65
CA PRO A 73 -8.84 -10.74 15.23
C PRO A 73 -9.01 -10.87 16.75
N GLU A 74 -8.65 -9.83 17.49
CA GLU A 74 -8.74 -9.76 18.94
C GLU A 74 -9.53 -8.51 19.35
N GLU A 75 -10.54 -8.67 20.20
CA GLU A 75 -11.24 -7.53 20.80
C GLU A 75 -10.38 -6.92 21.91
N ILE A 76 -10.13 -5.62 21.84
CA ILE A 76 -9.31 -4.87 22.79
C ILE A 76 -10.15 -3.79 23.48
N ALA A 77 -9.54 -3.04 24.40
CA ALA A 77 -10.21 -1.95 25.10
C ALA A 77 -10.85 -0.92 24.13
N PHE A 78 -11.81 -0.14 24.65
CA PHE A 78 -12.51 0.93 23.90
C PHE A 78 -13.43 0.44 22.76
N ASN A 79 -13.90 -0.82 22.82
CA ASN A 79 -14.73 -1.44 21.75
C ASN A 79 -14.01 -1.46 20.40
N LEU A 80 -12.69 -1.61 20.43
CA LEU A 80 -11.85 -1.70 19.25
C LEU A 80 -11.50 -3.16 18.97
N VAL A 81 -11.21 -3.44 17.72
CA VAL A 81 -10.74 -4.72 17.23
C VAL A 81 -9.35 -4.54 16.66
N LEU A 82 -8.44 -5.39 17.11
CA LEU A 82 -7.08 -5.51 16.62
C LEU A 82 -7.03 -6.67 15.62
N ASP A 83 -6.69 -6.38 14.37
CA ASP A 83 -6.63 -7.38 13.31
C ASP A 83 -5.40 -7.20 12.41
N THR A 84 -5.17 -8.17 11.53
CA THR A 84 -4.23 -8.07 10.42
C THR A 84 -4.99 -7.69 9.15
N GLU A 85 -4.81 -6.47 8.67
CA GLU A 85 -5.32 -6.05 7.36
C GLU A 85 -4.38 -6.51 6.26
N TRP A 86 -4.89 -7.37 5.37
CA TRP A 86 -4.11 -7.97 4.29
C TRP A 86 -4.22 -7.16 3.01
N GLY A 87 -3.09 -6.77 2.42
CA GLY A 87 -3.02 -6.20 1.08
C GLY A 87 -3.14 -7.28 -0.02
N GLU A 88 -3.01 -6.89 -1.28
CA GLU A 88 -3.04 -7.84 -2.39
C GLU A 88 -1.78 -8.72 -2.47
N TRP A 89 -1.88 -9.82 -3.22
CA TRP A 89 -0.70 -10.61 -3.56
C TRP A 89 0.22 -9.83 -4.49
N SER A 90 1.53 -9.93 -4.26
CA SER A 90 2.53 -9.46 -5.21
C SER A 90 2.41 -10.19 -6.54
N THR A 91 2.99 -9.58 -7.57
CA THR A 91 3.30 -10.29 -8.81
C THR A 91 4.19 -11.51 -8.52
N CYS A 92 4.14 -12.48 -9.44
CA CYS A 92 4.97 -13.66 -9.34
C CYS A 92 6.43 -13.29 -9.57
N SER A 93 7.35 -13.83 -8.76
CA SER A 93 8.78 -13.55 -8.85
C SER A 93 9.40 -13.95 -10.19
N THR A 94 8.81 -14.94 -10.86
CA THR A 94 9.26 -15.48 -12.14
C THR A 94 8.06 -15.93 -12.97
N CYS A 95 8.20 -15.90 -14.29
CA CYS A 95 7.26 -16.52 -15.22
C CYS A 95 7.88 -17.78 -15.83
N GLY A 96 7.07 -18.67 -16.41
CA GLY A 96 7.48 -19.93 -17.05
C GLY A 96 7.90 -21.04 -16.09
N ASN A 97 8.45 -20.68 -14.93
CA ASN A 97 8.86 -21.57 -13.84
C ASN A 97 8.06 -21.31 -12.58
N VAL A 98 8.11 -22.24 -11.62
CA VAL A 98 7.49 -22.04 -10.31
C VAL A 98 8.20 -20.88 -9.61
N GLY A 99 7.47 -19.82 -9.37
CA GLY A 99 7.90 -18.63 -8.65
C GLY A 99 7.25 -18.51 -7.27
N ARG A 100 7.59 -17.43 -6.58
CA ARG A 100 7.03 -17.03 -5.28
C ARG A 100 6.25 -15.74 -5.45
N LYS A 101 5.21 -15.61 -4.63
CA LYS A 101 4.48 -14.36 -4.43
C LYS A 101 4.29 -14.13 -2.94
N HIS A 102 4.17 -12.87 -2.55
CA HIS A 102 4.07 -12.47 -1.15
C HIS A 102 2.80 -11.67 -0.92
N LYS A 103 2.21 -11.81 0.26
CA LYS A 103 1.08 -11.00 0.73
C LYS A 103 1.51 -10.34 2.02
N MET A 104 1.37 -9.03 2.13
CA MET A 104 1.71 -8.29 3.34
C MET A 104 0.46 -8.07 4.19
N GLY A 105 0.59 -8.29 5.49
CA GLY A 105 -0.46 -8.09 6.49
C GLY A 105 -0.01 -7.08 7.53
N TYR A 106 -0.77 -6.01 7.71
CA TYR A 106 -0.44 -4.94 8.63
C TYR A 106 -1.30 -5.00 9.87
N CYS A 107 -0.68 -4.74 11.03
CA CYS A 107 -1.42 -4.51 12.26
C CYS A 107 -2.36 -3.31 12.06
N ASN A 108 -3.66 -3.54 12.20
CA ASN A 108 -4.69 -2.53 12.03
C ASN A 108 -5.65 -2.55 13.22
N VAL A 109 -6.08 -1.36 13.66
CA VAL A 109 -7.08 -1.19 14.72
C VAL A 109 -8.30 -0.52 14.13
N TYR A 110 -9.47 -1.11 14.29
CA TYR A 110 -10.73 -0.49 13.86
C TYR A 110 -11.80 -0.65 14.92
N ARG A 111 -12.87 0.14 14.80
CA ARG A 111 -14.00 0.05 15.72
C ARG A 111 -15.00 -0.98 15.23
N LYS A 112 -15.45 -1.85 16.13
CA LYS A 112 -16.54 -2.78 15.83
C LYS A 112 -17.80 -1.96 15.53
N ALA A 113 -18.51 -2.27 14.44
CA ALA A 113 -19.80 -1.66 14.17
C ALA A 113 -20.72 -1.90 15.38
N LEU A 114 -21.20 -0.83 15.99
CA LEU A 114 -22.14 -0.90 17.11
C LEU A 114 -23.46 -1.46 16.58
N GLU A 115 -23.72 -2.74 16.86
CA GLU A 115 -25.09 -3.24 16.90
C GLU A 115 -25.81 -2.41 17.96
N SER A 116 -26.81 -1.65 17.52
CA SER A 116 -27.48 -0.64 18.33
C SER A 116 -28.07 -1.26 19.60
N ASN A 117 -27.45 -1.03 20.76
CA ASN A 117 -28.11 -0.71 22.04
C ASN A 117 -27.09 -0.64 23.19
N ASN A 118 -26.66 0.59 23.48
CA ASN A 118 -26.56 1.20 24.82
C ASN A 118 -25.40 2.20 24.85
N ARG A 119 -25.79 3.48 24.90
CA ARG A 119 -24.88 4.60 25.09
C ARG A 119 -24.40 4.61 26.54
N THR A 120 -23.10 4.38 26.74
CA THR A 120 -22.46 4.77 27.99
C THR A 120 -21.09 5.43 27.76
N LYS A 121 -21.01 6.66 28.26
CA LYS A 121 -19.86 7.41 28.82
C LYS A 121 -18.88 8.13 27.88
N ARG A 122 -19.17 9.42 27.73
CA ARG A 122 -18.37 10.69 27.67
C ARG A 122 -16.83 10.74 27.68
N SER A 123 -16.06 9.66 27.89
CA SER A 123 -14.60 9.67 27.61
C SER A 123 -14.27 9.03 26.27
N ALA A 124 -15.30 8.66 25.52
CA ALA A 124 -15.23 7.97 24.24
C ALA A 124 -15.34 8.91 23.03
N GLU A 125 -15.63 10.20 23.22
CA GLU A 125 -16.04 11.12 22.13
C GLU A 125 -14.91 11.38 21.12
N GLU A 126 -13.69 11.72 21.57
CA GLU A 126 -12.56 11.98 20.65
C GLU A 126 -12.05 10.71 19.94
N LEU A 127 -11.99 9.58 20.68
CA LEU A 127 -11.69 8.27 20.09
C LEU A 127 -12.79 7.85 19.10
N GLU A 128 -14.03 8.20 19.38
CA GLU A 128 -15.16 7.94 18.51
C GLU A 128 -15.07 8.74 17.21
N GLU A 129 -14.74 10.02 17.27
CA GLU A 129 -14.57 10.88 16.10
C GLU A 129 -13.46 10.38 15.16
N ILE A 130 -12.28 10.03 15.69
CA ILE A 130 -11.17 9.59 14.83
C ILE A 130 -11.50 8.27 14.12
N PHE A 131 -12.08 7.29 14.81
CA PHE A 131 -12.48 6.02 14.16
C PHE A 131 -13.75 6.15 13.31
N GLN A 132 -14.54 7.22 13.45
CA GLN A 132 -15.59 7.57 12.49
C GLN A 132 -15.03 8.11 11.18
N ILE A 133 -13.92 8.86 11.23
CA ILE A 133 -13.18 9.34 10.05
C ILE A 133 -12.48 8.14 9.38
N PHE A 134 -11.75 7.35 10.15
CA PHE A 134 -11.00 6.18 9.69
C PHE A 134 -11.80 4.89 9.84
N LYS A 135 -12.90 4.78 9.09
CA LYS A 135 -13.85 3.64 9.18
C LYS A 135 -13.23 2.26 8.93
N TYR A 136 -12.18 2.21 8.12
CA TYR A 136 -11.47 0.97 7.78
C TYR A 136 -10.34 0.64 8.77
N GLY A 137 -10.15 1.49 9.78
CA GLY A 137 -9.12 1.32 10.79
C GLY A 137 -7.90 2.21 10.58
N ILE A 138 -7.04 2.17 11.57
CA ILE A 138 -5.80 2.91 11.66
C ILE A 138 -4.65 1.91 11.90
N PRO A 139 -3.59 1.93 11.07
CA PRO A 139 -2.45 1.06 11.27
C PRO A 139 -1.78 1.28 12.64
N CYS A 140 -1.35 0.20 13.30
CA CYS A 140 -0.83 0.25 14.67
C CYS A 140 0.39 1.16 14.84
N GLN A 141 1.22 1.24 13.80
CA GLN A 141 2.42 2.07 13.75
C GLN A 141 2.14 3.49 13.26
N SER A 142 0.89 3.81 12.94
CA SER A 142 0.52 5.12 12.43
C SER A 142 0.60 6.18 13.52
N HIS A 143 1.12 7.34 13.13
CA HIS A 143 1.20 8.53 14.00
C HIS A 143 -0.19 9.06 14.40
N ILE A 144 -1.22 8.80 13.59
CA ILE A 144 -2.62 9.17 13.88
C ILE A 144 -3.31 8.23 14.87
N LEU A 145 -2.77 7.03 15.15
CA LEU A 145 -3.38 6.16 16.15
C LEU A 145 -3.32 6.84 17.53
N PRO A 146 -4.45 6.97 18.25
CA PRO A 146 -4.46 7.60 19.56
C PRO A 146 -3.45 6.97 20.53
N PRO A 147 -2.65 7.76 21.27
CA PRO A 147 -1.63 7.25 22.17
C PRO A 147 -2.15 6.24 23.21
N GLU A 148 -3.39 6.41 23.66
CA GLU A 148 -4.09 5.53 24.60
C GLU A 148 -4.24 4.11 24.02
N VAL A 149 -4.54 4.02 22.73
CA VAL A 149 -4.68 2.75 22.01
C VAL A 149 -3.31 2.18 21.66
N ARG A 150 -2.38 3.02 21.20
CA ARG A 150 -1.00 2.61 20.83
C ARG A 150 -0.23 2.01 22.01
N ARG A 151 -0.50 2.47 23.24
CA ARG A 151 0.14 1.97 24.47
C ARG A 151 -0.45 0.66 24.99
N LEU A 152 -1.54 0.16 24.40
CA LEU A 152 -2.12 -1.12 24.83
C LEU A 152 -1.13 -2.27 24.57
N PRO A 153 -0.88 -3.16 25.53
CA PRO A 153 0.07 -4.26 25.37
C PRO A 153 -0.23 -5.16 24.17
N ALA A 154 -1.51 -5.42 23.89
CA ALA A 154 -1.94 -6.21 22.74
C ALA A 154 -1.51 -5.56 21.41
N VAL A 155 -1.65 -4.23 21.29
CA VAL A 155 -1.27 -3.46 20.09
C VAL A 155 0.24 -3.45 19.92
N GLN A 156 1.01 -3.25 20.99
CA GLN A 156 2.47 -3.27 20.94
C GLN A 156 3.06 -4.66 20.61
N ALA A 157 2.39 -5.72 21.05
CA ALA A 157 2.81 -7.10 20.81
C ALA A 157 2.38 -7.65 19.43
N ARG A 158 1.47 -6.97 18.72
CA ARG A 158 0.99 -7.38 17.40
C ARG A 158 2.01 -6.95 16.33
N ARG A 159 2.66 -7.94 15.72
CA ARG A 159 3.60 -7.74 14.62
C ARG A 159 2.86 -7.75 13.28
N ASN A 160 3.42 -7.04 12.30
CA ASN A 160 3.03 -7.20 10.90
C ASN A 160 3.38 -8.63 10.45
N GLU A 161 2.60 -9.16 9.51
CA GLU A 161 2.70 -10.54 9.03
C GLU A 161 3.04 -10.56 7.54
N ILE A 162 3.75 -11.59 7.10
CA ILE A 162 3.98 -11.84 5.67
C ILE A 162 3.61 -13.28 5.32
N MET A 163 2.80 -13.42 4.28
CA MET A 163 2.42 -14.72 3.74
C MET A 163 3.19 -14.96 2.44
N THR A 164 3.70 -16.18 2.26
CA THR A 164 4.34 -16.59 1.00
C THR A 164 3.51 -17.67 0.33
N GLY A 165 3.24 -17.48 -0.96
CA GLY A 165 2.63 -18.47 -1.83
C GLY A 165 3.53 -18.82 -3.00
N PHE A 166 3.28 -19.96 -3.63
CA PHE A 166 3.88 -20.33 -4.91
C PHE A 166 2.97 -19.92 -6.06
N CYS A 167 3.56 -19.65 -7.22
CA CYS A 167 2.83 -19.26 -8.43
C CYS A 167 3.51 -19.86 -9.66
N HIS A 168 2.74 -20.07 -10.73
CA HIS A 168 3.23 -20.45 -12.04
C HIS A 168 2.44 -19.66 -13.07
N VAL A 169 3.08 -18.65 -13.68
CA VAL A 169 2.46 -17.74 -14.65
C VAL A 169 3.17 -17.86 -15.98
N LYS A 170 2.43 -17.76 -17.10
CA LYS A 170 3.02 -17.78 -18.44
C LYS A 170 3.86 -16.53 -18.68
N CYS A 171 5.00 -16.68 -19.34
CA CYS A 171 5.78 -15.52 -19.79
C CYS A 171 5.09 -14.84 -20.97
N PRO A 172 5.26 -13.52 -21.14
CA PRO A 172 4.83 -12.82 -22.34
C PRO A 172 5.48 -13.47 -23.57
N GLU A 173 4.68 -13.85 -24.57
CA GLU A 173 5.15 -14.58 -25.75
C GLU A 173 5.93 -13.69 -26.74
N ASN A 174 5.82 -12.35 -26.62
CA ASN A 174 6.45 -11.38 -27.53
C ASN A 174 7.73 -10.79 -26.92
N LEU A 175 8.74 -11.65 -26.75
CA LEU A 175 10.09 -11.21 -26.36
C LEU A 175 10.79 -10.43 -27.47
N VAL A 176 10.41 -10.65 -28.73
CA VAL A 176 10.97 -9.95 -29.89
C VAL A 176 9.84 -9.24 -30.62
N PHE A 177 9.91 -7.91 -30.66
CA PHE A 177 9.00 -7.07 -31.42
C PHE A 177 9.62 -6.72 -32.78
N GLU A 178 8.88 -6.95 -33.86
CA GLU A 178 9.32 -6.63 -35.22
C GLU A 178 8.40 -5.58 -35.85
N VAL A 179 8.99 -4.50 -36.36
CA VAL A 179 8.29 -3.53 -37.21
C VAL A 179 8.52 -3.92 -38.65
N ARG A 180 7.44 -3.97 -39.44
CA ARG A 180 7.47 -4.32 -40.86
C ARG A 180 6.95 -3.17 -41.72
N ASP A 181 7.52 -3.02 -42.91
CA ASP A 181 6.99 -2.11 -43.93
C ASP A 181 5.69 -2.64 -44.57
N LYS A 182 5.14 -1.88 -45.52
CA LYS A 182 3.87 -2.22 -46.19
C LYS A 182 3.97 -3.48 -47.03
N GLU A 183 5.18 -3.84 -47.43
CA GLU A 183 5.54 -5.02 -48.20
C GLU A 183 5.87 -6.23 -47.30
N GLY A 184 5.83 -6.06 -45.98
CA GLY A 184 6.04 -7.11 -44.97
C GLY A 184 7.51 -7.37 -44.60
N LYS A 185 8.45 -6.55 -45.08
CA LYS A 185 9.87 -6.65 -44.76
C LYS A 185 10.15 -5.98 -43.41
N VAL A 186 10.95 -6.67 -42.58
CA VAL A 186 11.34 -6.19 -41.25
C VAL A 186 12.26 -4.97 -41.39
N ILE A 187 11.85 -3.85 -40.79
CA ILE A 187 12.61 -2.60 -40.75
C ILE A 187 13.21 -2.34 -39.37
N GLU A 188 12.65 -2.93 -38.32
CA GLU A 188 13.14 -2.79 -36.95
C GLU A 188 12.86 -4.07 -36.17
N ARG A 189 13.78 -4.43 -35.26
CA ARG A 189 13.64 -5.56 -34.36
C ARG A 189 14.10 -5.13 -32.97
N ALA A 190 13.23 -5.27 -31.97
CA ALA A 190 13.50 -4.95 -30.57
C ALA A 190 13.37 -6.21 -29.72
N ASP A 191 14.37 -6.47 -28.88
CA ASP A 191 14.40 -7.62 -27.97
C ASP A 191 14.04 -7.16 -26.54
N ASN A 192 12.78 -7.35 -26.19
CA ASN A 192 12.22 -7.00 -24.90
C ASN A 192 12.84 -7.82 -23.74
N SER A 193 13.44 -9.00 -24.01
CA SER A 193 14.17 -9.77 -22.97
C SER A 193 15.42 -9.06 -22.49
N GLU A 194 16.07 -8.30 -23.40
CA GLU A 194 17.30 -7.57 -23.15
C GLU A 194 17.02 -6.11 -22.72
N GLY A 195 15.75 -5.77 -22.46
CA GLY A 195 15.34 -4.41 -22.11
C GLY A 195 15.37 -3.42 -23.27
N ILE A 196 15.41 -3.90 -24.52
CA ILE A 196 15.43 -3.07 -25.73
C ILE A 196 14.01 -2.98 -26.29
N TYR A 197 13.47 -1.77 -26.38
CA TYR A 197 12.10 -1.50 -26.84
C TYR A 197 12.09 -0.63 -28.10
N SER A 198 11.19 -0.96 -29.04
CA SER A 198 10.97 -0.16 -30.25
C SER A 198 10.10 1.07 -29.95
N LEU A 199 10.39 2.20 -30.60
CA LEU A 199 9.52 3.39 -30.53
C LEU A 199 8.16 3.17 -31.22
N SER A 200 8.09 2.18 -32.11
CA SER A 200 6.85 1.79 -32.80
C SER A 200 6.02 0.79 -31.98
N GLN A 201 6.57 0.28 -30.88
CA GLN A 201 5.87 -0.61 -29.96
C GLN A 201 4.90 0.22 -29.13
N LYS A 202 3.65 -0.24 -29.01
CA LYS A 202 2.73 0.35 -28.03
C LYS A 202 3.37 0.18 -26.67
N LEU A 203 3.42 1.27 -25.89
CA LEU A 203 3.83 1.20 -24.49
C LEU A 203 3.06 0.04 -23.84
N PRO A 204 3.74 -0.79 -23.00
CA PRO A 204 3.05 -1.80 -22.24
C PRO A 204 1.84 -1.14 -21.57
N PRO A 205 0.66 -1.79 -21.56
CA PRO A 205 -0.44 -1.27 -20.78
C PRO A 205 0.10 -1.02 -19.38
N MET A 206 -0.08 0.21 -18.89
CA MET A 206 0.25 0.55 -17.50
C MET A 206 -0.27 -0.58 -16.61
N GLU A 207 0.55 -1.01 -15.64
CA GLU A 207 0.04 -1.90 -14.59
C GLU A 207 -1.32 -1.34 -14.13
N PRO A 208 -2.35 -2.20 -14.00
CA PRO A 208 -3.71 -1.73 -13.77
C PRO A 208 -3.72 -0.71 -12.64
N SER A 209 -4.33 0.44 -12.91
CA SER A 209 -4.55 1.52 -11.95
C SER A 209 -5.14 0.93 -10.68
N THR A 210 -4.41 1.06 -9.57
CA THR A 210 -4.85 0.62 -8.26
C THR A 210 -5.94 1.57 -7.75
N GLU A 211 -7.19 1.34 -8.16
CA GLU A 211 -8.36 2.04 -7.62
C GLU A 211 -8.69 1.54 -6.21
N ARG A 212 -8.19 2.29 -5.21
CA ARG A 212 -8.85 2.78 -3.96
C ARG A 212 -7.79 2.90 -2.85
N ARG A 213 -7.63 4.14 -2.36
CA ARG A 213 -6.55 4.60 -1.47
C ARG A 213 -6.60 3.99 -0.06
N LEU A 214 -5.83 2.93 0.12
CA LEU A 214 -4.96 2.70 1.28
C LEU A 214 -3.62 2.26 0.67
N GLN A 215 -2.68 3.21 0.53
CA GLN A 215 -1.51 3.04 -0.33
C GLN A 215 -0.30 2.58 0.49
N TYR A 216 0.13 1.32 0.27
CA TYR A 216 1.39 0.76 0.74
C TYR A 216 2.27 0.46 -0.47
N GLU A 217 3.41 1.15 -0.60
CA GLU A 217 4.36 0.91 -1.67
C GLU A 217 5.55 0.09 -1.15
N ALA A 218 5.98 -0.91 -1.92
CA ALA A 218 7.25 -1.59 -1.69
C ALA A 218 8.42 -0.64 -1.98
N LYS A 219 9.59 -0.88 -1.37
CA LYS A 219 10.81 -0.07 -1.61
C LYS A 219 11.11 0.01 -3.11
N GLY A 220 10.98 1.22 -3.69
CA GLY A 220 11.28 1.50 -5.10
C GLY A 220 10.06 1.69 -6.02
N LYS A 221 8.82 1.73 -5.51
CA LYS A 221 7.63 2.15 -6.27
C LYS A 221 7.18 3.57 -5.91
N ASP A 222 6.48 4.22 -6.84
CA ASP A 222 6.13 5.64 -6.78
C ASP A 222 4.78 5.85 -6.08
N LEU A 223 4.75 6.71 -5.06
CA LEU A 223 3.52 7.10 -4.36
C LEU A 223 2.95 8.38 -4.99
N VAL A 224 1.70 8.35 -5.49
CA VAL A 224 1.04 9.49 -6.14
C VAL A 224 -0.11 10.03 -5.27
N LEU A 225 0.10 11.18 -4.65
CA LEU A 225 -0.93 11.94 -3.94
C LEU A 225 -1.54 13.00 -4.88
N GLU A 226 -2.61 12.62 -5.57
CA GLU A 226 -3.46 13.51 -6.39
C GLU A 226 -4.34 14.41 -5.52
N CYS A 227 -4.26 15.72 -5.72
CA CYS A 227 -5.16 16.70 -5.09
C CYS A 227 -6.51 16.76 -5.81
N PRO A 228 -7.65 16.73 -5.10
CA PRO A 228 -8.95 16.84 -5.74
C PRO A 228 -9.14 18.23 -6.37
N GLY A 229 -9.48 18.24 -7.67
CA GLY A 229 -9.96 19.40 -8.41
C GLY A 229 -9.46 19.45 -9.84
#